data_AF-E2AG23-F1
#
_entry.id   AF-E2AG23-F1
#
_cell.length_a   1.000
_cell.length_b   1.000
_cell.length_c   1.000
_cell.angle_alpha   90.00
_cell.angle_beta   90.00
_cell.angle_gamma   90.00
#
_symmetry.space_group_name_H-M   'P 1'
#
loop_
_entity.id
_entity.type
_entity.pdbx_description
1 polymer ?
#
loop_
_entity_poly.entity_id
_entity_poly.type
_entity_poly.pdbx_seq_one_letter_code
_entity_poly.pdbx_strand_id
1 'polypeptide(L)' 'KSILQPPYNGPYEVISRTAKTFVVRIQGKDVTVSIDRLKPAYILAADDGDD' A
#
# COMPACT_ATOMS: atom_id res chain seq x y z
N LYS A 1 -2.47 -15.42 -25.28
CA LYS A 1 -2.20 -15.89 -23.89
C LYS A 1 -2.14 -14.66 -23.01
N SER A 2 -3.18 -14.37 -22.24
CA SER A 2 -3.22 -13.18 -21.37
C SER A 2 -2.53 -13.52 -20.04
N ILE A 3 -1.60 -12.65 -19.63
CA ILE A 3 -0.85 -12.78 -18.38
C ILE A 3 -1.76 -12.39 -17.21
N LEU A 4 -1.85 -13.25 -16.20
CA LEU A 4 -2.62 -12.99 -14.98
C LEU A 4 -2.00 -11.81 -14.24
N GLN A 5 -2.80 -10.78 -13.96
CA GLN A 5 -2.38 -9.60 -13.23
C GLN A 5 -2.57 -9.83 -11.73
N PRO A 6 -1.66 -9.32 -10.87
CA PRO A 6 -1.83 -9.40 -9.44
C PRO A 6 -3.09 -8.62 -9.01
N PRO A 7 -3.87 -9.13 -8.04
CA PRO A 7 -5.12 -8.51 -7.60
C PRO A 7 -4.92 -7.21 -6.82
N TYR A 8 -3.72 -6.98 -6.28
CA TYR A 8 -3.34 -5.78 -5.56
C TYR A 8 -2.02 -5.25 -6.11
N ASN A 9 -1.88 -3.94 -6.13
CA ASN A 9 -0.63 -3.28 -6.47
C ASN A 9 0.06 -2.81 -5.19
N GLY A 10 1.33 -3.19 -5.03
CA GLY A 10 2.32 -2.61 -4.11
C GLY A 10 1.94 -2.47 -2.62
N PRO A 11 2.93 -2.38 -1.74
CA PRO A 11 2.77 -1.62 -0.51
C PRO A 11 2.76 -0.12 -0.85
N TYR A 12 1.78 0.62 -0.35
CA TYR A 12 1.75 2.07 -0.46
C TYR A 12 1.84 2.70 0.93
N GLU A 13 2.61 3.78 1.01
CA GLU A 13 2.68 4.60 2.22
C GLU A 13 1.32 5.25 2.47
N VAL A 14 0.83 5.14 3.71
CA VAL A 14 -0.39 5.78 4.16
C VAL A 14 -0.04 7.18 4.68
N ILE A 15 -0.52 8.22 3.98
CA ILE A 15 -0.33 9.62 4.35
C ILE A 15 -1.37 10.05 5.39
N SER A 16 -2.61 9.60 5.24
CA SER A 16 -3.71 9.90 6.16
C SER A 16 -4.76 8.80 6.18
N ARG A 17 -5.50 8.67 7.28
CA ARG A 17 -6.54 7.65 7.48
C ARG A 17 -7.78 8.27 8.11
N THR A 18 -8.94 7.89 7.59
CA THR A 18 -10.25 8.12 8.21
C THR A 18 -10.93 6.77 8.51
N ALA A 19 -12.15 6.81 9.06
CA ALA A 19 -12.92 5.59 9.33
C ALA A 19 -13.27 4.78 8.07
N LYS A 20 -13.36 5.43 6.90
CA LYS A 20 -13.84 4.80 5.64
C LYS A 20 -12.84 4.89 4.49
N THR A 21 -11.87 5.79 4.57
CA THR A 21 -10.93 6.06 3.48
C THR A 21 -9.50 6.23 3.97
N PHE A 22 -8.55 5.98 3.09
CA PHE A 22 -7.13 6.24 3.32
C PHE A 22 -6.60 7.09 2.17
N VAL A 23 -5.69 8.00 2.49
CA VAL A 23 -4.88 8.70 1.50
C VAL A 23 -3.54 7.97 1.44
N VAL A 24 -3.24 7.38 0.29
CA VAL A 24 -1.99 6.67 0.04
C VAL A 24 -1.17 7.38 -1.01
N ARG A 25 0.16 7.30 -0.92
CA ARG A 25 1.04 7.88 -1.92
C ARG A 25 1.38 6.87 -3.02
N ILE A 26 0.88 7.14 -4.22
CA ILE A 26 1.11 6.32 -5.41
C ILE A 26 1.86 7.19 -6.43
N GLN A 27 3.09 6.80 -6.77
CA GLN A 27 3.92 7.53 -7.75
C GLN A 27 4.07 9.03 -7.41
N GLY A 28 4.26 9.35 -6.13
CA GLY A 28 4.41 10.73 -5.65
C GLY A 28 3.12 11.56 -5.59
N LYS A 29 1.97 10.95 -5.88
CA LYS A 29 0.65 11.60 -5.78
C LYS A 29 -0.15 11.02 -4.64
N ASP A 30 -0.94 11.88 -4.01
CA ASP A 30 -1.85 11.50 -2.94
C ASP A 30 -3.18 11.06 -3.53
N VAL A 31 -3.54 9.81 -3.25
CA VAL A 31 -4.73 9.17 -3.80
C VAL A 31 -5.61 8.67 -2.66
N THR A 32 -6.88 9.05 -2.70
CA THR A 32 -7.88 8.59 -1.72
C THR A 32 -8.49 7.26 -2.16
N VAL A 33 -8.46 6.26 -1.27
CA VAL A 33 -8.92 4.89 -1.51
C VAL A 33 -9.88 4.48 -0.39
N SER A 34 -10.96 3.75 -0.72
CA SER A 34 -11.86 3.18 0.30
C SER A 34 -11.17 2.06 1.07
N ILE A 35 -11.53 1.88 2.34
CA ILE A 35 -11.04 0.77 3.17
C ILE A 35 -11.26 -0.60 2.53
N ASP A 36 -12.35 -0.77 1.77
CA ASP A 36 -12.69 -2.04 1.11
C ASP A 36 -11.71 -2.45 -0.01
N ARG A 37 -10.92 -1.50 -0.52
CA ARG A 37 -9.96 -1.73 -1.62
C ARG A 37 -8.53 -1.88 -1.10
N LEU A 38 -8.33 -1.89 0.22
CA LEU A 38 -7.01 -1.96 0.84
C LEU A 38 -6.79 -3.34 1.46
N LYS A 39 -5.55 -3.80 1.38
CA LYS A 39 -5.05 -4.93 2.14
C LYS A 39 -3.84 -4.45 2.94
N PRO A 40 -3.72 -4.78 4.23
CA PRO A 40 -2.53 -4.45 4.99
C PRO A 40 -1.31 -5.10 4.35
N ALA A 41 -0.27 -4.30 4.10
CA ALA A 41 1.00 -4.79 3.63
C ALA A 41 1.85 -5.22 4.82
N TYR A 42 2.37 -6.44 4.78
CA TYR A 42 3.41 -6.86 5.71
C TYR A 42 4.75 -6.37 5.18
N ILE A 43 5.39 -5.45 5.91
CA ILE A 43 6.74 -4.98 5.62
C ILE A 43 7.65 -5.73 6.59
N LEU A 44 8.55 -6.56 6.05
CA LEU A 44 9.67 -7.09 6.82
C LEU A 44 10.49 -5.86 7.23
N ALA A 45 10.52 -5.54 8.52
CA ALA A 45 11.49 -4.57 9.01
C ALA A 45 12.85 -5.06 8.50
N ALA A 46 13.58 -4.20 7.78
CA ALA A 46 14.98 -4.47 7.55
C ALA A 46 15.55 -4.71 8.95
N ASP A 47 16.10 -5.89 9.17
CA ASP A 47 16.92 -6.15 10.33
C ASP A 47 18.11 -5.21 10.17
N ASP A 48 18.00 -4.00 10.71
CA ASP A 48 19.09 -3.03 10.86
C ASP A 48 20.06 -3.59 11.92
N GLY A 49 20.60 -4.77 11.66
CA GLY A 49 21.72 -5.39 12.35
C GLY A 49 22.99 -5.05 11.58
N ASP A 50 23.62 -3.96 11.98
CA ASP A 50 25.03 -3.63 11.71
C ASP A 50 25.92 -4.66 12.44
N ASP A 51 26.92 -5.21 11.72
CA ASP A 51 27.93 -6.27 12.07
C ASP A 51 27.53 -7.76 11.88
#